data_AF-A0A3P7KCI1-F1
#
_entry.id   AF-A0A3P7KCI1-F1
#
_cell.length_a   1.000
_cell.length_b   1.000
_cell.length_c   1.000
_cell.angle_alpha   90.00
_cell.angle_beta   90.00
_cell.angle_gamma   90.00
#
_symmetry.space_group_name_H-M   'P 1'
#
loop_
_entity.id
_entity.type
_entity.pdbx_description
1 polymer ?
#
loop_
_entity_poly.entity_id
_entity_poly.type
_entity_poly.pdbx_seq_one_letter_code
_entity_poly.pdbx_strand_id
1 'polypeptide(L)'
;MNRIFYRAAHTAAARKALLEKIIRVDHAGELGADRIYAGQMAVLGDSSVGSVIKKMWDEEREHLDIMEKLAVKHNVPHTAFSPIFAAAAYALGK
;
A
#
# COMPACT_ATOMS: atom_id res chain seq x y z
N MET A 1 23.78 29.76 -11.54
CA MET A 1 22.61 28.91 -11.22
C MET A 1 23.05 27.44 -11.27
N ASN A 2 23.11 26.78 -10.12
CA ASN A 2 23.98 25.64 -9.81
C ASN A 2 23.55 24.30 -10.46
N ARG A 3 24.29 23.86 -11.49
CA ARG A 3 24.16 22.53 -12.12
C ARG A 3 24.55 21.36 -11.20
N ILE A 4 25.23 21.64 -10.09
CA ILE A 4 25.72 20.64 -9.12
C ILE A 4 24.56 20.03 -8.32
N PHE A 5 23.58 20.84 -7.90
CA PHE A 5 22.42 20.34 -7.14
C PHE A 5 21.51 19.40 -7.95
N TYR A 6 21.36 19.66 -9.26
CA TYR A 6 20.58 18.79 -10.15
C TYR A 6 21.18 17.38 -10.30
N ARG A 7 22.51 17.21 -10.21
CA ARG A 7 23.15 15.89 -10.37
C ARG A 7 22.93 14.97 -9.16
N ALA A 8 22.78 15.53 -7.95
CA ALA A 8 22.55 14.73 -6.74
C ALA A 8 21.24 13.94 -6.79
N ALA A 9 20.17 14.53 -7.33
CA ALA A 9 18.86 13.88 -7.50
C ALA A 9 18.86 12.73 -8.54
N HIS A 10 19.89 12.63 -9.37
CA HIS A 10 20.00 11.61 -10.43
C HIS A 10 21.01 10.50 -10.15
N THR A 11 21.59 10.44 -8.95
CA THR A 11 22.45 9.31 -8.57
C THR A 11 21.61 8.03 -8.45
N ALA A 12 22.22 6.88 -8.76
CA ALA A 12 21.54 5.59 -8.59
C ALA A 12 21.11 5.34 -7.13
N ALA A 13 21.91 5.79 -6.16
CA ALA A 13 21.59 5.72 -4.74
C ALA A 13 20.38 6.58 -4.37
N ALA A 14 20.32 7.84 -4.83
CA ALA A 14 19.17 8.72 -4.57
C ALA A 14 17.89 8.15 -5.20
N ARG A 15 17.96 7.59 -6.42
CA ARG A 15 16.81 6.93 -7.05
C ARG A 15 16.37 5.70 -6.26
N LYS A 16 17.30 4.86 -5.79
CA LYS A 16 16.98 3.69 -4.97
C LYS A 16 16.27 4.10 -3.67
N ALA A 17 16.80 5.09 -2.97
CA ALA A 17 16.20 5.60 -1.73
C ALA A 17 14.80 6.19 -1.96
N LEU A 18 14.59 6.89 -3.09
CA LEU A 18 13.28 7.41 -3.46
C LEU A 18 12.28 6.27 -3.75
N LEU A 19 12.67 5.28 -4.55
CA LEU A 19 11.83 4.12 -4.84
C LEU A 19 11.47 3.36 -3.57
N GLU A 20 12.44 3.14 -2.67
CA GLU A 20 12.20 2.48 -1.39
C GLU A 20 11.16 3.25 -0.56
N LYS A 21 11.24 4.57 -0.51
CA LYS A 21 10.26 5.39 0.22
C LYS A 21 8.86 5.28 -0.38
N ILE A 22 8.74 5.40 -1.71
CA ILE A 22 7.46 5.34 -2.42
C ILE A 22 6.83 3.96 -2.21
N ILE A 23 7.56 2.89 -2.52
CA ILE A 23 7.06 1.53 -2.44
C ILE A 23 6.60 1.17 -1.02
N ARG A 24 7.33 1.59 0.02
CA ARG A 24 6.91 1.34 1.41
C ARG A 24 5.63 2.03 1.80
N VAL A 25 5.45 3.29 1.38
CA VAL A 25 4.27 4.08 1.73
C VAL A 25 3.05 3.54 0.98
N ASP A 26 3.20 3.32 -0.32
CA ASP A 26 2.11 2.82 -1.16
C ASP A 26 1.70 1.41 -0.72
N HIS A 27 2.64 0.49 -0.53
CA HIS A 27 2.36 -0.88 -0.05
C HIS A 27 1.64 -0.89 1.31
N ALA A 28 2.06 -0.03 2.25
CA ALA A 28 1.37 0.08 3.53
C ALA A 28 -0.05 0.65 3.39
N GLY A 29 -0.27 1.55 2.42
CA GLY A 29 -1.58 2.08 2.05
C GLY A 29 -2.50 0.98 1.53
N GLU A 30 -2.06 0.24 0.51
CA GLU A 30 -2.82 -0.87 -0.09
C GLU A 30 -3.15 -1.95 0.97
N LEU A 31 -2.20 -2.28 1.84
CA LEU A 31 -2.44 -3.24 2.93
C LEU A 31 -3.48 -2.70 3.93
N GLY A 32 -3.47 -1.40 4.21
CA GLY A 32 -4.47 -0.76 5.07
C GLY A 32 -5.86 -0.81 4.44
N ALA A 33 -5.96 -0.48 3.16
CA ALA A 33 -7.21 -0.51 2.41
C ALA A 33 -7.79 -1.93 2.29
N ASP A 34 -6.97 -2.95 2.01
CA ASP A 34 -7.40 -4.36 2.05
C ASP A 34 -8.07 -4.72 3.39
N ARG A 35 -7.51 -4.24 4.50
CA ARG A 35 -8.06 -4.50 5.84
C ARG A 35 -9.31 -3.69 6.14
N ILE A 36 -9.40 -2.45 5.67
CA ILE A 36 -10.62 -1.64 5.76
C ILE A 36 -11.76 -2.33 4.99
N TYR A 37 -11.53 -2.75 3.75
CA TYR A 37 -12.53 -3.48 2.97
C TYR A 37 -12.94 -4.80 3.62
N ALA A 38 -11.98 -5.53 4.21
CA ALA A 38 -12.29 -6.73 5.00
C ALA A 38 -13.24 -6.42 6.17
N GLY A 39 -13.01 -5.31 6.89
CA GLY A 39 -13.88 -4.84 7.97
C GLY A 39 -15.27 -4.45 7.45
N GLN A 40 -15.32 -3.73 6.33
CA GLN A 40 -16.58 -3.33 5.69
C GLN A 40 -17.39 -4.53 5.26
N MET A 41 -16.76 -5.54 4.64
CA MET A 41 -17.45 -6.76 4.22
C MET A 41 -17.96 -7.57 5.42
N ALA A 42 -17.28 -7.52 6.57
CA ALA A 42 -17.74 -8.20 7.78
C ALA A 42 -19.04 -7.61 8.36
N VAL A 43 -19.35 -6.33 8.06
CA VAL A 43 -20.54 -5.64 8.58
C VAL A 43 -21.60 -5.42 7.51
N LEU A 44 -21.18 -5.05 6.29
CA LEU A 44 -22.04 -4.61 5.19
C LEU A 44 -22.12 -5.63 4.05
N GLY A 45 -21.50 -6.81 4.16
CA GLY A 45 -21.43 -7.80 3.09
C GLY A 45 -22.79 -8.25 2.55
N ASP A 46 -23.78 -8.39 3.43
CA ASP A 46 -25.16 -8.79 3.07
C ASP A 46 -26.09 -7.61 2.78
N SER A 47 -25.57 -6.37 2.79
CA SER A 47 -26.34 -5.17 2.50
C SER A 47 -26.47 -4.91 1.00
N SER A 48 -27.29 -3.94 0.62
CA SER A 48 -27.46 -3.52 -0.78
C SER A 48 -26.17 -3.00 -1.45
N VAL A 49 -25.16 -2.61 -0.67
CA VAL A 49 -23.86 -2.12 -1.17
C VAL A 49 -22.75 -3.17 -1.13
N GLY A 50 -23.00 -4.35 -0.56
CA GLY A 50 -21.97 -5.38 -0.36
C GLY A 50 -21.28 -5.83 -1.65
N SER A 51 -22.02 -5.92 -2.75
CA SER A 51 -21.45 -6.27 -4.07
C SER A 51 -20.51 -5.20 -4.62
N VAL A 52 -20.78 -3.92 -4.36
CA VAL A 52 -19.92 -2.80 -4.75
C VAL A 52 -18.64 -2.80 -3.92
N ILE A 53 -18.76 -2.97 -2.61
CA ILE A 53 -17.61 -3.08 -1.68
C ILE A 53 -16.72 -4.25 -2.11
N LYS A 54 -17.30 -5.41 -2.40
CA LYS A 54 -16.54 -6.59 -2.86
C LYS A 54 -15.78 -6.29 -4.16
N LYS A 55 -16.41 -5.63 -5.13
CA LYS A 55 -15.75 -5.27 -6.39
C LYS A 55 -14.55 -4.36 -6.14
N MET A 56 -14.74 -3.30 -5.34
CA MET A 56 -13.65 -2.37 -5.00
C MET A 56 -12.52 -3.08 -4.24
N TRP A 57 -12.87 -4.01 -3.35
CA TRP A 57 -11.89 -4.81 -2.63
C TRP A 57 -11.09 -5.74 -3.56
N ASP A 58 -11.74 -6.35 -4.54
CA ASP A 58 -11.05 -7.19 -5.52
C ASP A 58 -10.06 -6.37 -6.38
N GLU A 59 -10.41 -5.12 -6.76
CA GLU A 59 -9.49 -4.18 -7.44
C GLU A 59 -8.29 -3.81 -6.54
N GLU A 60 -8.54 -3.53 -5.26
CA GLU A 60 -7.49 -3.21 -4.27
C GLU A 60 -6.47 -4.36 -4.11
N ARG A 61 -6.92 -5.62 -4.16
CA ARG A 61 -6.02 -6.78 -4.08
C ARG A 61 -5.06 -6.85 -5.26
N GLU A 62 -5.50 -6.45 -6.45
CA GLU A 62 -4.62 -6.36 -7.61
C GLU A 62 -3.53 -5.30 -7.42
N HIS A 63 -3.88 -4.15 -6.83
CA HIS A 63 -2.91 -3.12 -6.48
C HIS A 63 -1.90 -3.61 -5.44
N LEU A 64 -2.36 -4.26 -4.36
CA LEU A 64 -1.48 -4.84 -3.35
C LEU A 64 -0.50 -5.86 -3.95
N ASP A 65 -0.97 -6.72 -4.84
CA ASP A 65 -0.14 -7.69 -5.57
C ASP A 65 0.95 -7.02 -6.41
N ILE A 66 0.62 -5.90 -7.06
CA ILE A 66 1.60 -5.10 -7.81
C ILE A 66 2.65 -4.53 -6.85
N MET A 67 2.21 -3.99 -5.70
CA MET A 67 3.11 -3.41 -4.72
C MET A 67 4.04 -4.44 -4.07
N GLU A 68 3.56 -5.65 -3.78
CA GLU A 68 4.37 -6.79 -3.33
C GLU A 68 5.45 -7.16 -4.35
N LYS A 69 5.08 -7.26 -5.64
CA LYS A 69 6.04 -7.52 -6.73
C LYS A 69 7.10 -6.42 -6.83
N LEU A 70 6.71 -5.16 -6.68
CA LEU A 70 7.63 -4.03 -6.68
C LEU A 70 8.55 -4.03 -5.45
N ALA A 71 8.03 -4.37 -4.27
CA ALA A 71 8.82 -4.49 -3.05
C ALA A 71 9.90 -5.55 -3.19
N VAL A 72 9.55 -6.74 -3.69
CA VAL A 72 10.52 -7.81 -3.98
C VAL A 72 11.55 -7.36 -5.02
N LYS A 73 11.09 -6.81 -6.16
CA LYS A 73 11.97 -6.34 -7.25
C LYS A 73 13.01 -5.32 -6.78
N HIS A 74 12.64 -4.45 -5.86
CA HIS A 74 13.49 -3.37 -5.36
C HIS A 74 14.16 -3.66 -4.01
N ASN A 75 13.99 -4.88 -3.46
CA ASN A 75 14.48 -5.30 -2.14
C ASN A 75 14.04 -4.34 -1.02
N VAL A 76 12.77 -3.95 -1.05
CA VAL A 76 12.17 -3.03 -0.08
C VAL A 76 11.61 -3.84 1.08
N PRO A 77 12.05 -3.60 2.32
CA PRO A 77 11.53 -4.32 3.48
C PRO A 77 10.13 -3.83 3.85
N HIS A 78 9.28 -4.75 4.28
CA HIS A 78 7.99 -4.43 4.89
C HIS A 78 8.19 -3.81 6.28
N THR A 79 7.23 -3.00 6.71
CA THR A 79 7.27 -2.40 8.05
C THR A 79 6.95 -3.44 9.13
N ALA A 80 7.72 -3.47 10.21
CA ALA A 80 7.45 -4.35 11.36
C ALA A 80 6.11 -4.04 12.05
N PHE A 81 5.57 -2.83 11.86
CA PHE A 81 4.30 -2.40 12.43
C PHE A 81 3.08 -2.84 11.61
N SER A 82 3.25 -3.49 10.45
CA SER A 82 2.15 -3.94 9.59
C SER A 82 1.06 -4.72 10.35
N PRO A 83 1.36 -5.64 11.28
CA PRO A 83 0.32 -6.37 12.01
C PRO A 83 -0.57 -5.46 12.88
N ILE A 84 0.01 -4.44 13.52
CA ILE A 84 -0.72 -3.51 14.39
C ILE A 84 -1.61 -2.62 13.53
N PHE A 85 -1.08 -2.11 12.41
CA PHE A 85 -1.85 -1.28 11.49
C PHE A 85 -2.96 -2.06 10.80
N ALA A 86 -2.72 -3.32 10.44
CA ALA A 86 -3.75 -4.19 9.87
C ALA A 86 -4.94 -4.38 10.81
N ALA A 87 -4.68 -4.59 12.10
CA ALA A 87 -5.74 -4.70 13.11
C ALA A 87 -6.52 -3.39 13.27
N ALA A 88 -5.82 -2.25 13.32
CA ALA A 88 -6.45 -0.94 13.41
C ALA A 88 -7.30 -0.61 12.17
N ALA A 89 -6.78 -0.88 10.97
CA ALA A 89 -7.44 -0.66 9.70
C ALA A 89 -8.72 -1.51 9.57
N TYR A 90 -8.66 -2.79 9.93
CA TYR A 90 -9.85 -3.64 10.00
C TYR A 90 -10.90 -3.08 10.96
N ALA A 91 -10.46 -2.61 12.13
CA ALA A 91 -11.35 -2.01 13.11
C ALA A 91 -11.96 -0.66 12.67
N LEU A 92 -11.35 0.04 11.71
CA LEU A 92 -11.90 1.27 11.12
C LEU A 92 -12.92 1.00 10.02
N GLY A 93 -12.81 -0.14 9.32
CA GLY A 93 -13.71 -0.49 8.22
C GLY A 93 -15.06 -1.05 8.66
N LYS A 94 -15.21 -1.42 9.92
CA LYS A 94 -16.46 -1.96 10.49
C LYS A 94 -17.43 -0.88 10.94
#